data_AF-A0A968F5Y9-F1
#
_entry.id   AF-A0A968F5Y9-F1
#
_cell.length_a   1.000
_cell.length_b   1.000
_cell.length_c   1.000
_cell.angle_alpha   90.00
_cell.angle_beta   90.00
_cell.angle_gamma   90.00
#
_symmetry.space_group_name_H-M   'P 1'
#
loop_
_entity.id
_entity.type
_entity.pdbx_description
1 polymer ?
#
loop_
_entity_poly.entity_id
_entity_poly.type
_entity_poly.pdbx_seq_one_letter_code
_entity_poly.pdbx_strand_id
1 'polypeptide(L)'
;FMAYLPILIAIAIIGVIYGAMVAFAQKDLKKLVAYSSVSHLGLVMLGIFVLNIQGVQGGIYQMINHGISTGALFILVGMIYDRRHTKKIA
;
A
#
# COMPACT_ATOMS: atom_id res chain seq x y z
N PHE A 1 22.49 -9.00 -10.14
CA PHE A 1 21.19 -8.27 -10.17
C PHE A 1 20.14 -9.02 -10.97
N MET A 2 20.33 -9.26 -12.28
CA MET A 2 19.34 -9.94 -13.14
C MET A 2 18.85 -11.29 -12.59
N ALA A 3 19.74 -12.10 -12.02
CA ALA A 3 19.39 -13.39 -11.42
C ALA A 3 18.39 -13.31 -10.23
N TYR A 4 18.30 -12.15 -9.57
CA TYR A 4 17.43 -11.95 -8.41
C TYR A 4 16.06 -11.35 -8.79
N LEU A 5 15.87 -10.90 -10.04
CA LEU A 5 14.62 -10.26 -10.47
C LEU A 5 13.39 -11.14 -10.26
N PRO A 6 13.39 -12.45 -10.60
CA PRO A 6 12.21 -13.29 -10.38
C PRO A 6 11.81 -13.36 -8.90
N ILE A 7 12.80 -13.41 -7.99
CA ILE A 7 12.58 -13.45 -6.55
C ILE A 7 12.01 -12.11 -6.05
N LEU A 8 12.59 -10.99 -6.51
CA LEU A 8 12.13 -9.64 -6.13
C LEU A 8 10.69 -9.38 -6.62
N ILE A 9 10.38 -9.80 -7.85
CA ILE A 9 9.03 -9.73 -8.42
C ILE A 9 8.06 -10.61 -7.63
N ALA A 10 8.45 -11.85 -7.31
CA ALA A 10 7.61 -12.76 -6.52
C ALA A 10 7.31 -12.17 -5.13
N ILE A 11 8.31 -11.62 -4.44
CA ILE A 11 8.13 -10.98 -3.13
C ILE A 11 7.23 -9.75 -3.24
N ALA A 12 7.39 -8.94 -4.30
CA ALA A 12 6.52 -7.78 -4.54
C ALA A 12 5.05 -8.21 -4.71
N ILE A 13 4.78 -9.24 -5.52
CA ILE A 13 3.43 -9.80 -5.72
C ILE A 13 2.86 -10.33 -4.40
N ILE A 14 3.66 -11.08 -3.63
CA ILE A 14 3.24 -11.57 -2.30
C ILE A 14 2.91 -10.38 -1.40
N GLY A 15 3.72 -9.32 -1.39
CA GLY A 15 3.48 -8.11 -0.61
C GLY A 15 2.17 -7.40 -0.97
N VAL A 16 1.81 -7.35 -2.27
CA VAL A 16 0.52 -6.83 -2.73
C VAL A 16 -0.62 -7.67 -2.15
N ILE A 17 -0.62 -8.98 -2.43
CA ILE A 17 -1.75 -9.85 -2.08
C ILE A 17 -1.89 -9.98 -0.56
N TYR A 18 -0.79 -10.27 0.14
CA TYR A 18 -0.80 -10.45 1.58
C TYR A 18 -1.12 -9.15 2.31
N GLY A 19 -0.55 -8.01 1.89
CA GLY A 19 -0.88 -6.71 2.44
C GLY A 19 -2.38 -6.39 2.33
N ALA A 20 -2.98 -6.67 1.17
CA ALA A 20 -4.41 -6.48 0.95
C ALA A 20 -5.26 -7.40 1.84
N MET A 21 -4.91 -8.67 1.97
CA MET A 21 -5.60 -9.62 2.85
C MET A 21 -5.54 -9.20 4.32
N VAL A 22 -4.35 -8.77 4.79
CA VAL A 22 -4.17 -8.29 6.16
C VAL A 22 -4.97 -7.02 6.39
N ALA A 23 -4.98 -6.08 5.43
CA ALA A 23 -5.77 -4.86 5.50
C ALA A 23 -7.27 -5.15 5.60
N PHE A 24 -7.77 -6.10 4.80
CA PHE A 24 -9.18 -6.53 4.81
C PHE A 24 -9.62 -7.10 6.18
N ALA A 25 -8.71 -7.79 6.88
CA ALA A 25 -9.00 -8.34 8.20
C ALA A 25 -8.98 -7.30 9.34
N GLN A 26 -8.58 -6.05 9.09
CA GLN A 26 -8.47 -5.05 10.16
C GLN A 26 -9.83 -4.52 10.61
N LYS A 27 -10.04 -4.48 11.92
CA LYS A 27 -11.21 -3.85 12.56
C LYS A 27 -10.96 -2.41 13.03
N ASP A 28 -9.75 -1.89 12.83
CA ASP A 28 -9.35 -0.53 13.20
C ASP A 28 -8.98 0.26 11.95
N LEU A 29 -9.59 1.45 11.77
CA LEU A 29 -9.39 2.32 10.61
C LEU A 29 -7.93 2.72 10.40
N LYS A 30 -7.20 3.08 11.47
CA LYS A 30 -5.81 3.50 11.35
C LYS A 30 -4.95 2.33 10.88
N LYS A 31 -5.20 1.13 11.41
CA LYS A 31 -4.50 -0.09 10.98
C LYS A 31 -4.87 -0.47 9.55
N LEU A 32 -6.14 -0.38 9.17
CA LEU A 32 -6.60 -0.66 7.81
C LEU A 32 -5.85 0.21 6.78
N VAL A 33 -5.75 1.52 7.03
CA VAL A 33 -4.98 2.45 6.17
C VAL A 33 -3.48 2.13 6.17
N ALA A 34 -2.91 1.74 7.30
CA ALA A 34 -1.50 1.36 7.38
C ALA A 34 -1.19 0.07 6.61
N TYR A 35 -2.01 -0.98 6.73
CA TYR A 35 -1.78 -2.24 6.03
C TYR A 35 -2.11 -2.16 4.54
N SER A 36 -3.10 -1.35 4.13
CA SER A 36 -3.33 -1.09 2.71
C SER A 36 -2.13 -0.37 2.07
N SER A 37 -1.41 0.49 2.84
CA SER A 37 -0.17 1.12 2.39
C SER A 37 0.90 0.10 2.02
N VAL A 38 1.04 -0.98 2.80
CA VAL A 38 2.00 -2.07 2.51
C VAL A 38 1.68 -2.74 1.16
N SER A 39 0.40 -2.99 0.88
CA SER A 39 -0.04 -3.51 -0.43
C SER A 39 0.32 -2.56 -1.58
N HIS A 40 0.10 -1.25 -1.41
CA HIS A 40 0.40 -0.25 -2.44
C HIS A 40 1.92 -0.13 -2.70
N LEU A 41 2.76 -0.26 -1.67
CA LEU A 41 4.21 -0.29 -1.84
C LEU A 41 4.68 -1.55 -2.57
N GLY A 42 3.98 -2.67 -2.43
CA GLY A 42 4.20 -3.86 -3.26
C GLY A 42 4.05 -3.58 -4.77
N LEU A 43 3.07 -2.76 -5.16
CA LEU A 43 2.87 -2.34 -6.57
C LEU A 43 4.01 -1.42 -7.05
N VAL A 44 4.50 -0.52 -6.19
CA VAL A 44 5.66 0.33 -6.50
C VAL A 44 6.89 -0.54 -6.77
N MET A 45 7.17 -1.48 -5.88
CA MET A 45 8.31 -2.40 -6.00
C MET A 45 8.19 -3.26 -7.26
N LEU A 46 7.00 -3.78 -7.56
CA LEU A 46 6.75 -4.53 -8.80
C LEU A 46 7.06 -3.68 -10.04
N GLY A 47 6.57 -2.43 -10.08
CA GLY A 47 6.82 -1.52 -11.21
C GLY A 47 8.30 -1.25 -11.46
N ILE A 48 9.08 -1.05 -10.39
CA ILE A 48 10.53 -0.83 -10.47
C ILE A 48 11.26 -2.08 -10.97
N PHE A 49 10.91 -3.27 -10.46
CA PHE A 49 11.64 -4.51 -10.76
C PHE A 49 11.26 -5.18 -12.09
N VAL A 50 10.23 -4.71 -12.80
CA VAL A 50 9.94 -5.20 -14.17
C VAL A 50 10.92 -4.61 -15.21
N LEU A 51 11.69 -3.57 -14.85
CA LEU A 51 12.77 -2.99 -15.66
C LEU A 51 12.38 -2.58 -17.09
N ASN A 52 11.14 -2.11 -17.28
CA ASN A 52 10.72 -1.47 -18.51
C ASN A 52 10.13 -0.08 -18.21
N ILE A 53 10.12 0.79 -19.23
CA ILE A 53 9.70 2.19 -19.10
C ILE A 53 8.29 2.29 -18.49
N GLN A 54 7.37 1.45 -18.95
CA GLN A 54 5.98 1.48 -18.49
C GLN A 54 5.85 1.06 -17.01
N GLY A 55 6.61 0.05 -16.59
CA GLY A 55 6.66 -0.43 -15.21
C GLY A 55 7.21 0.64 -14.26
N VAL A 56 8.32 1.28 -14.64
CA VAL A 56 8.94 2.33 -13.83
C VAL A 56 8.03 3.55 -13.72
N GLN A 57 7.43 3.99 -14.83
CA GLN A 57 6.46 5.09 -14.83
C GLN A 57 5.23 4.76 -13.97
N GLY A 58 4.69 3.54 -14.12
CA GLY A 58 3.59 3.06 -13.28
C GLY A 58 3.93 3.05 -11.79
N GLY A 59 5.15 2.60 -11.43
CA GLY A 59 5.64 2.62 -10.05
C GLY A 59 5.73 4.04 -9.49
N ILE A 60 6.24 5.00 -10.27
CA ILE A 60 6.31 6.42 -9.88
C ILE A 60 4.91 7.01 -9.69
N TYR A 61 4.00 6.77 -10.63
CA TYR A 61 2.61 7.23 -10.48
C TYR A 61 1.96 6.64 -9.24
N GLN A 62 2.20 5.36 -8.95
CA GLN A 62 1.70 4.71 -7.76
C GLN A 62 2.29 5.31 -6.47
N MET A 63 3.56 5.73 -6.45
CA MET A 63 4.15 6.43 -5.30
C MET A 63 3.46 7.76 -5.01
N ILE A 64 3.21 8.55 -6.06
CA ILE A 64 2.53 9.85 -5.94
C ILE A 64 1.08 9.64 -5.45
N ASN A 65 0.35 8.75 -6.11
CA ASN A 65 -1.03 8.42 -5.75
C ASN A 65 -1.11 7.96 -4.29
N HIS A 66 -0.21 7.06 -3.89
CA HIS A 66 -0.14 6.54 -2.53
C HIS A 66 0.12 7.63 -1.49
N GLY A 67 1.07 8.54 -1.75
CA GLY A 67 1.36 9.65 -0.84
C GLY A 67 0.14 10.55 -0.62
N ILE A 68 -0.54 10.93 -1.69
CA ILE A 68 -1.73 11.78 -1.64
C ILE A 68 -2.88 11.05 -0.93
N SER A 69 -3.22 9.83 -1.37
CA SER A 69 -4.36 9.09 -0.83
C SER A 69 -4.18 8.75 0.65
N THR A 70 -2.98 8.33 1.04
CA THR A 70 -2.69 7.90 2.40
C THR A 70 -2.65 9.08 3.35
N GLY A 71 -2.08 10.22 2.93
CA GLY A 71 -2.14 11.46 3.68
C GLY A 71 -3.58 11.91 3.93
N ALA A 72 -4.42 11.93 2.89
CA ALA A 72 -5.83 12.26 3.00
C ALA A 72 -6.59 11.31 3.94
N LEU A 73 -6.38 9.99 3.80
CA LEU A 73 -7.01 8.99 4.67
C LEU A 73 -6.58 9.14 6.13
N PHE A 74 -5.31 9.40 6.43
CA PHE A 74 -4.88 9.63 7.81
C PHE A 74 -5.51 10.88 8.43
N ILE A 75 -5.70 11.95 7.65
CA ILE A 75 -6.43 13.15 8.11
C ILE A 75 -7.89 12.80 8.41
N LEU A 76 -8.56 12.08 7.51
CA LEU A 76 -9.95 11.62 7.70
C LEU A 76 -10.10 10.74 8.95
N VAL A 77 -9.19 9.78 9.15
CA VAL A 77 -9.16 8.93 10.36
C VAL A 77 -8.95 9.76 11.62
N GLY A 78 -8.11 10.80 11.55
CA GLY A 78 -7.92 11.77 12.63
C GLY A 78 -9.22 12.49 12.99
N MET A 79 -9.94 13.03 12.00
CA MET A 79 -11.22 13.71 12.21
C MET A 79 -12.32 12.79 12.74
N ILE A 80 -12.38 11.54 12.27
CA ILE A 80 -13.34 10.54 12.79
C ILE A 80 -13.03 10.24 14.25
N TYR A 81 -11.75 10.05 14.59
CA TYR A 81 -11.34 9.77 15.95
C TYR A 81 -11.64 10.94 16.90
N ASP A 82 -11.42 12.17 16.46
CA ASP A 82 -11.73 13.37 17.24
C ASP A 82 -13.21 13.44 17.62
N ARG A 83 -14.10 13.06 16.69
CA ARG A 83 -15.56 13.09 16.90
C ARG A 83 -16.13 11.88 17.64
N ARG A 84 -15.55 10.69 17.45
CA ARG A 84 -16.12 9.41 17.92
C ARG A 84 -15.34 8.81 19.08
N HIS A 85 -14.13 9.30 19.34
CA HIS A 85 -13.16 8.74 20.30
C HIS A 85 -12.90 7.24 20.11
N THR A 86 -13.17 6.72 18.92
CA THR A 86 -12.93 5.33 18.54
C THR A 86 -12.51 5.27 17.08
N LYS A 87 -11.68 4.28 16.77
CA LYS A 87 -11.20 3.97 15.41
C LYS A 87 -11.73 2.63 14.93
N LYS A 88 -12.58 1.96 15.73
CA LYS A 88 -13.16 0.67 15.40
C LYS A 88 -14.24 0.81 14.32
N ILE A 89 -14.19 -0.08 13.33
CA ILE A 89 -15.17 -0.17 12.23
C ILE A 89 -15.99 -1.46 12.27
N ALA A 90 -15.66 -2.39 13.15
CA ALA A 90 -16.40 -3.61 13.45
C ALA A 90 -16.21 -4.00 14.91
#